data_AF-A0AAW0RH25-F1
#
_entry.id   AF-A0AAW0RH25-F1
#
_cell.length_a   1.000
_cell.length_b   1.000
_cell.length_c   1.000
_cell.angle_alpha   90.00
_cell.angle_beta   90.00
_cell.angle_gamma   90.00
#
_symmetry.space_group_name_H-M   'P 1'
#
loop_
_entity.id
_entity.type
_entity.pdbx_description
1 polymer ?
#
loop_
_entity_poly.entity_id
_entity_poly.type
_entity_poly.pdbx_seq_one_letter_code
_entity_poly.pdbx_strand_id
1 'polypeptide(L)'
;MKYTPIPLVAMAASMAAASLTQQCSGTAVNEGGNFFCGAVQHILYQGIGGSGSYEAVKSMSATGECQKETKTFSGPLAPLDEG
;
A
#
# COMPACT_ATOMS: atom_id res chain seq x y z
N MET A 1 -62.75 9.00 1.30
CA MET A 1 -61.43 8.88 1.98
C MET A 1 -60.57 7.94 1.14
N LYS A 2 -59.53 8.48 0.50
CA LYS A 2 -58.58 7.72 -0.34
C LYS A 2 -57.43 7.28 0.56
N TYR A 3 -57.23 5.97 0.72
CA TYR A 3 -56.06 5.44 1.41
C TYR A 3 -55.09 4.93 0.35
N THR A 4 -54.04 5.71 0.11
CA THR A 4 -52.92 5.30 -0.75
C THR A 4 -52.01 4.38 0.07
N PRO A 5 -51.80 3.12 -0.32
CA PRO A 5 -50.83 2.27 0.36
C PRO A 5 -49.41 2.73 0.02
N ILE A 6 -48.59 2.98 1.04
CA ILE A 6 -47.15 3.21 0.90
C ILE A 6 -46.47 1.83 1.00
N PRO A 7 -45.87 1.29 -0.08
CA PRO A 7 -45.06 0.10 0.05
C PRO A 7 -43.73 0.46 0.73
N LEU A 8 -43.53 -0.13 1.91
CA LEU A 8 -42.28 -0.13 2.65
C LEU A 8 -41.29 -1.10 1.98
N VAL A 9 -40.05 -0.66 1.82
CA VAL A 9 -38.80 -1.46 1.80
C VAL A 9 -38.51 -2.33 0.58
N ALA A 10 -37.52 -1.90 -0.19
CA ALA A 10 -36.35 -2.74 -0.49
C ALA A 10 -35.13 -1.82 -0.64
N MET A 11 -34.41 -1.57 0.47
CA MET A 11 -33.02 -1.14 0.39
C MET A 11 -32.21 -2.30 -0.20
N ALA A 12 -32.10 -2.36 -1.52
CA ALA A 12 -31.07 -3.15 -2.19
C ALA A 12 -29.76 -2.33 -2.17
N ALA A 13 -29.20 -2.11 -0.98
CA ALA A 13 -27.85 -1.60 -0.80
C ALA A 13 -26.89 -2.78 -0.58
N SER A 14 -26.89 -3.70 -1.52
CA SER A 14 -25.89 -4.75 -1.68
C SER A 14 -25.81 -4.91 -3.19
N MET A 15 -24.82 -4.38 -3.87
CA MET A 15 -23.53 -5.04 -4.03
C MET A 15 -22.54 -3.99 -4.56
N ALA A 16 -21.74 -3.43 -3.67
CA ALA A 16 -20.51 -2.75 -4.05
C ALA A 16 -19.39 -3.15 -3.07
N ALA A 17 -19.28 -4.46 -2.78
CA ALA A 17 -17.99 -5.02 -2.39
C ALA A 17 -17.19 -5.23 -3.69
N ALA A 18 -16.84 -4.12 -4.35
CA ALA A 18 -15.86 -4.13 -5.40
C ALA A 18 -14.55 -4.60 -4.76
N SER A 19 -14.16 -5.84 -5.06
CA SER A 19 -12.79 -6.31 -4.94
C SER A 19 -12.07 -5.90 -3.65
N LEU A 20 -12.50 -6.42 -2.49
CA LEU A 20 -11.46 -6.86 -1.56
C LEU A 20 -10.80 -8.01 -2.29
N THR A 21 -9.63 -7.76 -2.87
CA THR A 21 -8.75 -8.80 -3.40
C THR A 21 -8.60 -9.84 -2.31
N GLN A 22 -9.34 -10.93 -2.41
CA GLN A 22 -9.19 -12.06 -1.51
C GLN A 22 -7.80 -12.64 -1.77
N GLN A 23 -6.81 -12.17 -1.01
CA GLN A 23 -5.44 -12.70 -1.00
C GLN A 23 -5.39 -14.12 -0.40
N CYS A 24 -6.52 -14.64 0.05
CA CYS A 24 -6.66 -15.91 0.71
C CYS A 24 -7.02 -16.99 -0.31
N SER A 25 -6.01 -17.60 -0.91
CA SER A 25 -6.14 -18.81 -1.74
C SER A 25 -6.19 -20.10 -0.90
N GLY A 26 -6.02 -20.02 0.42
CA GLY A 26 -5.97 -21.16 1.35
C GLY A 26 -7.13 -21.21 2.35
N THR A 27 -7.11 -22.23 3.23
CA THR A 27 -8.05 -22.39 4.34
C THR A 27 -7.68 -21.45 5.49
N ALA A 28 -8.65 -20.67 5.98
CA ALA A 28 -8.42 -19.79 7.11
C ALA A 28 -8.13 -20.58 8.40
N VAL A 29 -7.13 -20.17 9.14
CA VAL A 29 -6.70 -20.72 10.43
C VAL A 29 -6.97 -19.73 11.54
N ASN A 30 -7.51 -20.22 12.67
CA ASN A 30 -7.71 -19.42 13.87
C ASN A 30 -6.48 -19.54 14.77
N GLU A 31 -5.80 -18.42 15.00
CA GLU A 31 -4.68 -18.34 15.92
C GLU A 31 -5.01 -17.26 16.97
N GLY A 32 -5.31 -17.69 18.19
CA GLY A 32 -5.58 -16.78 19.31
C GLY A 32 -6.83 -15.90 19.14
N GLY A 33 -7.85 -16.37 18.42
CA GLY A 33 -9.08 -15.61 18.15
C GLY A 33 -9.03 -14.74 16.90
N ASN A 34 -7.88 -14.68 16.21
CA ASN A 34 -7.73 -14.01 14.92
C ASN A 34 -7.72 -15.03 13.78
N PHE A 35 -8.38 -14.71 12.66
CA PHE A 35 -8.40 -15.56 11.49
C PHE A 35 -7.39 -15.07 10.45
N PHE A 36 -6.47 -15.95 10.08
CA PHE A 36 -5.44 -15.72 9.07
C PHE A 36 -5.64 -16.67 7.91
N CYS A 37 -5.18 -16.30 6.72
CA CYS A 37 -5.34 -17.12 5.52
C CYS A 37 -4.20 -18.13 5.30
N GLY A 38 -3.44 -18.39 6.37
CA GLY A 38 -2.22 -19.18 6.37
C GLY A 38 -0.96 -18.32 6.46
N ALA A 39 0.17 -18.97 6.73
CA ALA A 39 1.48 -18.34 6.71
C ALA A 39 1.85 -17.95 5.28
N VAL A 40 2.37 -16.72 5.12
CA VAL A 40 2.93 -16.25 3.84
C VAL A 40 4.45 -16.30 3.92
N GLN A 41 5.09 -16.80 2.87
CA GLN A 41 6.55 -16.85 2.82
C GLN A 41 7.14 -15.46 2.56
N HIS A 42 6.44 -14.62 1.79
CA HIS A 42 6.89 -13.30 1.37
C HIS A 42 5.74 -12.30 1.36
N ILE A 43 6.04 -11.06 1.76
CA ILE A 43 5.14 -9.92 1.63
C ILE A 43 5.53 -9.17 0.35
N LEU A 44 4.58 -9.08 -0.58
CA LEU A 44 4.72 -8.28 -1.80
C LEU A 44 4.31 -6.84 -1.50
N TYR A 45 5.28 -5.94 -1.52
CA TYR A 45 5.02 -4.50 -1.48
C TYR A 45 4.75 -3.98 -2.89
N GLN A 46 3.66 -3.24 -3.07
CA GLN A 46 3.29 -2.63 -4.33
C GLN A 46 3.39 -1.10 -4.21
N GLY A 47 3.74 -0.43 -5.31
CA GLY A 47 3.93 1.02 -5.34
C GLY A 47 5.21 1.52 -4.65
N ILE A 48 6.15 0.62 -4.34
CA ILE A 48 7.50 0.98 -3.89
C ILE A 48 8.41 1.04 -5.12
N GLY A 49 9.25 2.07 -5.15
CA GLY A 49 10.20 2.33 -6.23
C GLY A 49 9.79 3.48 -7.13
N GLY A 50 10.66 3.79 -8.08
CA GLY A 50 10.47 4.87 -9.03
C GLY A 50 11.79 5.41 -9.54
N SER A 51 11.71 6.53 -10.23
CA SER A 51 12.87 7.31 -10.64
C SER A 51 12.75 8.74 -10.16
N GLY A 52 13.89 9.37 -9.90
CA GLY A 52 13.96 10.73 -9.39
C GLY A 52 15.40 11.17 -9.18
N SER A 53 15.57 12.23 -8.40
CA SER A 53 16.89 12.70 -7.99
C SER A 53 16.87 13.19 -6.54
N TYR A 54 18.04 13.14 -5.90
CA TYR A 54 18.28 13.70 -4.57
C TYR A 54 19.64 14.41 -4.54
N GLU A 55 19.80 15.29 -3.55
CA GLU A 55 21.05 15.99 -3.31
C GLU A 55 21.93 15.17 -2.36
N ALA A 56 22.91 14.47 -2.92
CA ALA A 56 23.89 13.70 -2.16
C ALA A 56 24.99 14.63 -1.63
N VAL A 57 25.44 14.43 -0.40
CA VAL A 57 26.62 15.16 0.12
C VAL A 57 27.87 14.58 -0.54
N LYS A 58 28.55 15.42 -1.33
CA LYS A 58 29.77 15.07 -2.06
C LYS A 58 31.01 15.25 -1.19
N SER A 59 31.06 16.35 -0.45
CA SER A 59 32.20 16.68 0.42
C SER A 59 31.78 17.66 1.51
N MET A 60 32.60 17.79 2.55
CA MET A 60 32.42 18.74 3.63
C MET A 60 33.64 19.66 3.71
N SER A 61 33.42 20.97 3.76
CA SER A 61 34.50 21.95 3.89
C SER A 61 35.08 21.95 5.31
N ALA A 62 36.25 22.56 5.49
CA ALA A 62 36.85 22.75 6.81
C ALA A 62 36.01 23.63 7.76
N THR A 63 35.10 24.44 7.22
CA THR A 63 34.14 25.26 7.98
C THR A 63 32.83 24.53 8.28
N GLY A 64 32.68 23.30 7.80
CA GLY A 64 31.51 22.45 8.01
C GLY A 64 30.40 22.61 6.98
N GLU A 65 30.66 23.28 5.84
CA GLU A 65 29.69 23.35 4.75
C GLU A 65 29.66 22.04 3.95
N CYS A 66 28.48 21.45 3.81
CA CYS A 66 28.28 20.28 2.97
C CYS A 66 28.07 20.70 1.51
N GLN A 67 29.03 20.38 0.65
CA GLN A 67 28.89 20.46 -0.80
C GLN A 67 27.99 19.32 -1.27
N LYS A 68 26.98 19.64 -2.07
CA LYS A 68 25.99 18.68 -2.55
C LYS A 68 26.10 18.48 -4.06
N GLU A 69 25.73 17.31 -4.53
CA GLU A 69 25.57 17.02 -5.95
C GLU A 69 24.24 16.30 -6.20
N THR A 70 23.59 16.64 -7.31
CA THR A 70 22.37 15.96 -7.74
C THR A 70 22.71 14.55 -8.22
N LYS A 71 22.18 13.55 -7.54
CA LYS A 71 22.28 12.14 -7.92
C LYS A 71 20.91 11.63 -8.37
N THR A 72 20.84 11.10 -9.58
CA THR A 72 19.63 10.47 -10.12
C THR A 72 19.55 9.02 -9.69
N PHE A 73 18.35 8.56 -9.36
CA PHE A 73 18.08 7.18 -8.99
C PHE A 73 16.94 6.61 -9.83
N SER A 74 16.95 5.29 -9.99
CA SER A 74 15.88 4.57 -10.68
C SER A 74 15.86 3.11 -10.25
N GLY A 75 14.70 2.62 -9.84
CA GLY A 75 14.54 1.21 -9.50
C GLY A 75 13.46 0.96 -8.46
N PRO A 76 13.15 -0.32 -8.21
CA PRO A 76 12.12 -0.72 -7.24
C PRO A 76 12.49 -0.41 -5.79
N LEU A 77 13.78 -0.33 -5.45
CA LEU A 77 14.28 -0.01 -4.10
C LEU A 77 15.21 1.19 -4.05
N ALA A 78 15.41 1.85 -5.18
CA ALA A 78 16.26 3.02 -5.28
C ALA A 78 15.63 4.23 -4.53
N PRO A 79 16.44 5.08 -3.88
CA PRO A 79 17.91 5.07 -3.83
C PRO A 79 18.51 4.23 -2.68
N LEU A 80 17.70 3.45 -1.94
CA LEU A 80 18.15 2.75 -0.73
C LEU A 80 19.07 1.55 -1.02
N ASP A 81 19.06 1.06 -2.25
CA ASP A 81 19.91 -0.04 -2.73
C ASP A 81 21.15 0.44 -3.51
N GLU A 82 21.38 1.75 -3.62
CA GLU A 82 22.53 2.36 -4.27
C GLU A 82 23.75 2.45 -3.32
N GLY A 83 24.30 1.30 -2.94
CA GLY A 83 25.51 1.17 -2.12
C GLY A 83 26.82 1.45 -2.86
#